data_AF-A0A6M5JGN4-F1
#
_entry.id   AF-A0A6M5JGN4-F1
#
_cell.length_a   1.000
_cell.length_b   1.000
_cell.length_c   1.000
_cell.angle_alpha   90.00
_cell.angle_beta   90.00
_cell.angle_gamma   90.00
#
_symmetry.space_group_name_H-M   'P 1'
#
loop_
_entity.id
_entity.type
_entity.pdbx_description
1 polymer ?
#
loop_
_entity_poly.entity_id
_entity_poly.type
_entity_poly.pdbx_seq_one_letter_code
_entity_poly.pdbx_strand_id
1 'polypeptide(L)'
;MTPTRRQILIGLSAVTCATRLPAAPAAEADLKAALDAAAAEKDPAKALALLRPLSARGLPRAKQLDLESARAGLAIDVALADARPEARYALQLKRAIGSDIEPASAQVRLEAELKRLLARADALFQKLGDTSGNIGARYTRLWRDERYLYADDDAGRARAVADMNATLVGMRDRLPLAFDRLPPWCGNVSVRSLNAAELAAGKNGYRIPPTADQPGFYIVDLREIRRRPSWTLPSVVAHELLPGHMVQLPCAALADPHPLRQRYTINYPEGWAIYAEQLANAEGAFAADPRAELGHLHWLLFRVGRALCDIGLHKDGWSIEAARAKLVAWQGEPAYFALFDPDLARSAKEPAGWASHALIWLAIADHAPKSGPAALRRYHTPLLVDGPLRTEQIATKV
;
A
#
# COMPACT_ATOMS: atom_id res chain seq x y z
N MET A 1 53.13 26.55 74.08
CA MET A 1 53.67 27.70 73.30
C MET A 1 52.54 28.31 72.48
N THR A 2 52.75 29.51 71.94
CA THR A 2 51.73 30.35 71.29
C THR A 2 51.39 29.93 69.85
N PRO A 3 50.21 30.34 69.32
CA PRO A 3 49.75 29.99 67.96
C PRO A 3 50.08 31.07 66.92
N THR A 4 49.93 30.75 65.63
CA THR A 4 49.98 31.71 64.51
C THR A 4 48.80 31.56 63.53
N ARG A 5 48.33 32.71 63.04
CA ARG A 5 47.39 32.88 61.90
C ARG A 5 48.22 32.70 60.58
N ARG A 6 47.71 32.61 59.34
CA ARG A 6 46.42 32.91 58.63
C ARG A 6 46.47 32.04 57.32
N GLN A 7 45.58 32.03 56.30
CA GLN A 7 44.44 32.86 55.88
C GLN A 7 43.43 32.05 55.00
N ILE A 8 42.29 32.69 54.72
CA ILE A 8 41.17 32.35 53.82
C ILE A 8 41.58 32.04 52.36
N LEU A 9 40.95 31.02 51.75
CA LEU A 9 40.19 31.19 50.49
C LEU A 9 39.02 30.19 50.41
N ILE A 10 37.83 30.64 50.01
CA ILE A 10 36.67 29.80 49.70
C ILE A 10 36.44 29.84 48.20
N GLY A 11 36.38 28.67 47.56
CA GLY A 11 36.04 28.53 46.14
C GLY A 11 34.91 27.52 45.96
N LEU A 12 33.71 27.99 45.63
CA LEU A 12 32.60 27.11 45.25
C LEU A 12 32.82 26.61 43.82
N SER A 13 32.94 25.29 43.67
CA SER A 13 32.76 24.59 42.39
C SER A 13 31.53 23.70 42.46
N ALA A 14 30.35 24.32 42.45
CA ALA A 14 29.08 23.61 42.40
C ALA A 14 28.90 22.98 41.00
N VAL A 15 29.40 21.75 40.82
CA VAL A 15 29.14 20.96 39.61
C VAL A 15 27.65 20.67 39.56
N THR A 16 26.92 21.43 38.74
CA THR A 16 25.52 21.20 38.44
C THR A 16 25.37 19.94 37.60
N CYS A 17 25.38 18.78 38.27
CA CYS A 17 24.98 17.52 37.69
C CYS A 17 23.48 17.58 37.39
N ALA A 18 23.15 18.18 36.24
CA ALA A 18 21.80 18.33 35.74
C ALA A 18 21.29 16.95 35.30
N THR A 19 20.83 16.17 36.29
CA THR A 19 20.08 14.94 36.09
C THR A 19 18.88 15.27 35.21
N ARG A 20 18.98 14.90 33.92
CA ARG A 20 17.82 14.90 33.03
C ARG A 20 16.82 13.90 33.60
N LEU A 21 15.87 14.41 34.37
CA LEU A 21 14.67 13.66 34.75
C LEU A 21 14.11 13.05 33.46
N PRO A 22 13.81 11.73 33.43
CA PRO A 22 13.12 11.17 32.29
C PRO A 22 11.82 11.94 32.13
N ALA A 23 11.56 12.47 30.94
CA ALA A 23 10.28 13.11 30.66
C ALA A 23 9.17 12.12 31.03
N ALA A 24 8.20 12.60 31.82
CA ALA A 24 7.06 11.77 32.23
C ALA A 24 6.42 11.14 30.98
N PRO A 25 5.89 9.90 31.07
CA PRO A 25 5.07 9.38 29.99
C PRO A 25 3.93 10.38 29.76
N ALA A 26 3.88 10.97 28.58
CA ALA A 26 2.80 11.89 28.22
C ALA A 26 1.49 11.13 28.35
N ALA A 27 0.48 11.71 28.99
CA ALA A 27 -0.82 11.06 29.03
C ALA A 27 -1.36 10.95 27.59
N GLU A 28 -2.18 9.95 27.32
CA GLU A 28 -2.74 9.77 25.97
C GLU A 28 -3.56 11.00 25.53
N ALA A 29 -4.16 11.72 26.50
CA ALA A 29 -4.78 13.03 26.29
C ALA A 29 -3.78 14.11 25.85
N ASP A 30 -2.61 14.21 26.48
CA ASP A 30 -1.55 15.17 26.12
C ASP A 30 -1.03 14.90 24.70
N LEU A 31 -0.82 13.61 24.37
CA LEU A 31 -0.42 13.20 23.04
C LEU A 31 -1.48 13.55 22.00
N LYS A 32 -2.76 13.24 22.27
CA LYS A 32 -3.84 13.57 21.32
C LYS A 32 -3.94 15.07 21.10
N ALA A 33 -3.94 15.88 22.17
CA ALA A 33 -4.00 17.33 22.07
C ALA A 33 -2.81 17.92 21.27
N ALA A 34 -1.60 17.38 21.46
CA ALA A 34 -0.42 17.80 20.70
C ALA A 34 -0.48 17.36 19.22
N LEU A 35 -1.01 16.17 18.93
CA LEU A 35 -1.24 15.68 17.56
C LEU A 35 -2.35 16.47 16.84
N ASP A 36 -3.42 16.83 17.53
CA ASP A 36 -4.49 17.69 17.02
C ASP A 36 -3.95 19.08 16.68
N ALA A 37 -3.16 19.68 17.60
CA ALA A 37 -2.51 20.97 17.38
C ALA A 37 -1.50 20.95 16.21
N ALA A 38 -0.70 19.89 16.11
CA ALA A 38 0.23 19.69 15.00
C ALA A 38 -0.49 19.38 13.66
N ALA A 39 -1.75 18.95 13.67
CA ALA A 39 -2.58 18.78 12.47
C ALA A 39 -3.22 20.10 12.00
N ALA A 40 -3.48 21.03 12.93
CA ALA A 40 -4.03 22.36 12.63
C ALA A 40 -2.98 23.38 12.19
N GLU A 41 -1.73 23.23 12.64
CA GLU A 41 -0.59 24.05 12.21
C GLU A 41 -0.22 23.77 10.73
N LYS A 42 0.01 24.86 9.98
CA LYS A 42 0.31 24.84 8.54
C LYS A 42 1.82 24.79 8.27
N ASP A 43 2.62 25.32 9.19
CA ASP A 43 4.07 25.30 9.15
C ASP A 43 4.60 23.95 9.67
N PRO A 44 5.21 23.11 8.81
CA PRO A 44 5.63 21.77 9.22
C PRO A 44 6.75 21.79 10.27
N ALA A 45 7.54 22.87 10.37
CA ALA A 45 8.59 23.01 11.38
C ALA A 45 7.99 23.33 12.76
N LYS A 46 6.96 24.18 12.82
CA LYS A 46 6.18 24.42 14.05
C LYS A 46 5.39 23.19 14.47
N ALA A 47 4.69 22.53 13.54
CA ALA A 47 3.97 21.29 13.81
C ALA A 47 4.91 20.20 14.36
N LEU A 48 6.10 20.04 13.77
CA LEU A 48 7.12 19.12 14.29
C LEU A 48 7.64 19.56 15.68
N ALA A 49 7.79 20.86 15.93
CA ALA A 49 8.24 21.38 17.22
C ALA A 49 7.26 21.08 18.36
N LEU A 50 5.94 21.14 18.12
CA LEU A 50 4.91 20.73 19.08
C LEU A 50 5.08 19.25 19.49
N LEU A 51 5.43 18.37 18.55
CA LEU A 51 5.58 16.95 18.81
C LEU A 51 6.94 16.55 19.39
N ARG A 52 8.00 17.36 19.25
CA ARG A 52 9.38 17.01 19.67
C ARG A 52 9.56 16.66 21.16
N PRO A 53 8.91 17.31 22.15
CA PRO A 53 9.13 17.01 23.57
C PRO A 53 8.59 15.66 24.05
N LEU A 54 7.61 15.09 23.36
CA LEU A 54 6.84 13.94 23.84
C LEU A 54 7.65 12.64 23.92
N SER A 55 7.28 11.75 24.84
CA SER A 55 7.84 10.40 24.95
C SER A 55 6.88 9.38 24.36
N ALA A 56 7.37 8.51 23.47
CA ALA A 56 6.62 7.32 23.03
C ALA A 56 6.69 6.17 24.06
N ARG A 57 7.59 6.25 25.05
CA ARG A 57 7.84 5.17 26.01
C ARG A 57 6.64 4.99 26.95
N GLY A 58 6.08 3.78 26.97
CA GLY A 58 4.97 3.41 27.84
C GLY A 58 3.58 3.51 27.18
N LEU A 59 3.47 4.12 26.00
CA LEU A 59 2.22 4.18 25.24
C LEU A 59 1.88 2.83 24.56
N PRO A 60 0.61 2.53 24.26
CA PRO A 60 0.21 1.45 23.37
C PRO A 60 0.82 1.59 21.96
N ARG A 61 1.12 0.48 21.28
CA ARG A 61 1.88 0.51 20.01
C ARG A 61 1.22 1.35 18.91
N ALA A 62 -0.10 1.33 18.79
CA ALA A 62 -0.83 2.21 17.86
C ALA A 62 -0.56 3.71 18.10
N LYS A 63 -0.49 4.15 19.36
CA LYS A 63 -0.22 5.56 19.71
C LYS A 63 1.27 5.92 19.69
N GLN A 64 2.17 4.95 19.86
CA GLN A 64 3.59 5.09 19.48
C GLN A 64 3.71 5.34 17.96
N LEU A 65 3.04 4.53 17.14
CA LEU A 65 3.03 4.65 15.68
C LEU A 65 2.42 5.97 15.22
N ASP A 66 1.43 6.53 15.92
CA ASP A 66 0.89 7.86 15.64
C ASP A 66 1.99 8.94 15.79
N LEU A 67 2.69 8.96 16.93
CA LEU A 67 3.76 9.93 17.20
C LEU A 67 4.99 9.74 16.29
N GLU A 68 5.38 8.49 16.04
CA GLU A 68 6.48 8.13 15.11
C GLU A 68 6.17 8.62 13.68
N SER A 69 5.00 8.28 13.16
CA SER A 69 4.62 8.60 11.77
C SER A 69 4.43 10.09 11.57
N ALA A 70 3.81 10.78 12.54
CA ALA A 70 3.64 12.23 12.50
C ALA A 70 5.00 12.96 12.52
N ARG A 71 5.92 12.58 13.42
CA ARG A 71 7.27 13.17 13.48
C ARG A 71 8.07 12.92 12.20
N ALA A 72 8.11 11.68 11.72
CA ALA A 72 8.88 11.30 10.54
C ALA A 72 8.32 11.99 9.28
N GLY A 73 6.99 12.02 9.13
CA GLY A 73 6.32 12.70 8.03
C GLY A 73 6.50 14.22 8.05
N LEU A 74 6.34 14.86 9.21
CA LEU A 74 6.54 16.31 9.35
C LEU A 74 8.00 16.72 9.13
N ALA A 75 8.98 15.90 9.54
CA ALA A 75 10.39 16.15 9.23
C ALA A 75 10.69 16.10 7.72
N ILE A 76 9.97 15.27 6.95
CA ILE A 76 10.06 15.23 5.50
C ILE A 76 9.31 16.43 4.88
N ASP A 77 8.16 16.83 5.42
CA ASP A 77 7.46 18.05 4.97
C ASP A 77 8.29 19.33 5.22
N VAL A 78 9.09 19.39 6.29
CA VAL A 78 10.11 20.46 6.48
C VAL A 78 11.18 20.39 5.38
N ALA A 79 11.78 19.22 5.16
CA ALA A 79 12.81 19.06 4.13
C ALA A 79 12.30 19.36 2.70
N LEU A 80 11.00 19.15 2.45
CA LEU A 80 10.33 19.46 1.18
C LEU A 80 10.06 20.95 0.96
N ALA A 81 9.98 21.76 2.02
CA ALA A 81 9.75 23.21 1.89
C ALA A 81 10.94 23.92 1.23
N ASP A 82 12.16 23.52 1.59
CA ASP A 82 13.42 24.07 1.09
C ASP A 82 14.09 23.17 0.02
N ALA A 83 13.37 22.17 -0.50
CA ALA A 83 13.95 21.16 -1.40
C ALA A 83 14.32 21.71 -2.77
N ARG A 84 15.61 21.60 -3.13
CA ARG A 84 16.08 21.75 -4.51
C ARG A 84 15.37 20.73 -5.43
N PRO A 85 15.02 21.08 -6.69
CA PRO A 85 14.21 20.22 -7.57
C PRO A 85 14.71 18.77 -7.69
N GLU A 86 16.02 18.58 -7.81
CA GLU A 86 16.69 17.29 -7.95
C GLU A 86 16.58 16.39 -6.70
N ALA A 87 16.47 16.98 -5.51
CA ALA A 87 16.27 16.23 -4.25
C ALA A 87 14.78 15.95 -3.97
N ARG A 88 13.88 16.70 -4.61
CA ARG A 88 12.46 16.73 -4.25
C ARG A 88 11.76 15.40 -4.51
N TYR A 89 12.07 14.69 -5.60
CA TYR A 89 11.44 13.39 -5.88
C TYR A 89 11.82 12.32 -4.86
N ALA A 90 13.09 12.25 -4.42
CA ALA A 90 13.54 11.34 -3.38
C ALA A 90 12.82 11.60 -2.04
N LEU A 91 12.68 12.88 -1.67
CA LEU A 91 11.91 13.29 -0.49
C LEU A 91 10.41 12.97 -0.62
N GLN A 92 9.82 13.12 -1.80
CA GLN A 92 8.42 12.74 -2.07
C GLN A 92 8.22 11.22 -1.98
N LEU A 93 9.18 10.43 -2.46
CA LEU A 93 9.18 8.96 -2.33
C LEU A 93 9.27 8.54 -0.86
N LYS A 94 10.22 9.10 -0.10
CA LYS A 94 10.36 8.92 1.35
C LYS A 94 9.11 9.35 2.11
N ARG A 95 8.43 10.43 1.68
CA ARG A 95 7.15 10.87 2.26
C ARG A 95 6.02 9.86 2.02
N ALA A 96 6.01 9.22 0.86
CA ALA A 96 4.93 8.37 0.39
C ALA A 96 5.03 6.90 0.86
N ILE A 97 6.24 6.39 1.13
CA ILE A 97 6.48 5.03 1.67
C ILE A 97 6.98 5.04 3.12
N GLY A 98 7.89 5.97 3.44
CA GLY A 98 8.49 6.14 4.76
C GLY A 98 10.01 5.95 4.80
N SER A 99 10.50 4.80 4.32
CA SER A 99 11.93 4.46 4.29
C SER A 99 12.74 5.40 3.40
N ASP A 100 14.00 5.63 3.79
CA ASP A 100 15.03 6.13 2.88
C ASP A 100 15.28 5.11 1.76
N ILE A 101 15.00 5.51 0.51
CA ILE A 101 15.40 4.78 -0.68
C ILE A 101 15.75 5.77 -1.79
N GLU A 102 16.92 5.61 -2.39
CA GLU A 102 17.31 6.39 -3.56
C GLU A 102 16.43 6.02 -4.76
N PRO A 103 15.93 6.99 -5.56
CA PRO A 103 15.09 6.71 -6.73
C PRO A 103 15.72 5.72 -7.72
N ALA A 104 17.05 5.71 -7.86
CA ALA A 104 17.76 4.73 -8.68
C ALA A 104 17.73 3.31 -8.07
N SER A 105 17.82 3.18 -6.75
CA SER A 105 17.70 1.87 -6.06
C SER A 105 16.26 1.34 -6.12
N ALA A 106 15.27 2.23 -6.01
CA ALA A 106 13.86 1.88 -6.23
C ALA A 106 13.62 1.38 -7.66
N GLN A 107 14.16 2.08 -8.65
CA GLN A 107 14.11 1.69 -10.07
C GLN A 107 14.71 0.29 -10.30
N VAL A 108 15.93 0.02 -9.80
CA VAL A 108 16.56 -1.30 -9.92
C VAL A 108 15.75 -2.41 -9.25
N ARG A 109 15.17 -2.17 -8.06
CA ARG A 109 14.29 -3.14 -7.36
C ARG A 109 13.02 -3.45 -8.17
N LEU A 110 12.47 -2.47 -8.87
CA LEU A 110 11.29 -2.59 -9.72
C LEU A 110 11.61 -3.22 -11.08
N GLU A 111 12.76 -2.94 -11.69
CA GLU A 111 13.21 -3.58 -12.93
C GLU A 111 13.50 -5.08 -12.72
N ALA A 112 14.06 -5.45 -11.56
CA ALA A 112 14.20 -6.84 -11.15
C ALA A 112 12.83 -7.54 -10.99
N GLU A 113 11.84 -6.86 -10.40
CA GLU A 113 10.48 -7.37 -10.25
C GLU A 113 9.78 -7.54 -11.61
N LEU A 114 9.88 -6.53 -12.47
CA LEU A 114 9.38 -6.57 -13.85
C LEU A 114 9.94 -7.79 -14.59
N LYS A 115 11.26 -8.01 -14.53
CA LYS A 115 11.92 -9.17 -15.15
C LYS A 115 11.39 -10.50 -14.60
N ARG A 116 11.15 -10.61 -13.29
CA ARG A 116 10.56 -11.81 -12.64
C ARG A 116 9.14 -12.08 -13.14
N LEU A 117 8.31 -11.05 -13.18
CA LEU A 117 6.91 -11.13 -13.63
C LEU A 117 6.80 -11.48 -15.12
N LEU A 118 7.59 -10.83 -15.97
CA LEU A 118 7.65 -11.12 -17.41
C LEU A 118 8.09 -12.56 -17.68
N ALA A 119 9.10 -13.07 -16.97
CA ALA A 119 9.57 -14.45 -17.12
C ALA A 119 8.52 -15.49 -16.69
N ARG A 120 7.76 -15.21 -15.62
CA ARG A 120 6.65 -16.10 -15.21
C ARG A 120 5.49 -16.05 -16.22
N ALA A 121 5.15 -14.87 -16.72
CA ALA A 121 4.14 -14.73 -17.77
C ALA A 121 4.54 -15.46 -19.06
N ASP A 122 5.81 -15.39 -19.48
CA ASP A 122 6.31 -16.11 -20.66
C ASP A 122 6.10 -17.63 -20.52
N ALA A 123 6.48 -18.22 -19.39
CA ALA A 123 6.30 -19.65 -19.13
C ALA A 123 4.82 -20.10 -19.15
N LEU A 124 3.90 -19.26 -18.68
CA LEU A 124 2.46 -19.55 -18.72
C LEU A 124 1.88 -19.39 -20.14
N PHE A 125 2.33 -18.38 -20.89
CA PHE A 125 1.97 -18.21 -22.30
C PHE A 125 2.51 -19.36 -23.17
N GLN A 126 3.75 -19.82 -22.94
CA GLN A 126 4.30 -21.04 -23.56
C GLN A 126 3.41 -22.27 -23.26
N LYS A 127 3.01 -22.47 -21.99
CA LYS A 127 2.09 -23.56 -21.58
C LYS A 127 0.71 -23.47 -22.25
N LEU A 128 0.26 -22.27 -22.62
CA LEU A 128 -0.99 -22.02 -23.35
C LEU A 128 -0.82 -22.04 -24.88
N GLY A 129 0.39 -22.27 -25.40
CA GLY A 129 0.68 -22.32 -26.83
C GLY A 129 0.89 -20.97 -27.52
N ASP A 130 0.90 -19.84 -26.79
CA ASP A 130 1.23 -18.53 -27.38
C ASP A 130 2.69 -18.15 -27.11
N THR A 131 3.52 -18.27 -28.14
CA THR A 131 4.93 -17.86 -28.15
C THR A 131 5.18 -16.61 -29.00
N SER A 132 4.13 -16.00 -29.58
CA SER A 132 4.29 -15.02 -30.66
C SER A 132 4.59 -13.62 -30.15
N GLY A 133 5.83 -13.17 -30.31
CA GLY A 133 6.27 -11.82 -29.92
C GLY A 133 6.40 -11.62 -28.41
N ASN A 134 6.47 -10.35 -28.00
CA ASN A 134 6.67 -9.96 -26.60
C ASN A 134 5.43 -10.19 -25.73
N ILE A 135 5.61 -10.12 -24.41
CA ILE A 135 4.56 -10.39 -23.42
C ILE A 135 3.38 -9.43 -23.56
N GLY A 136 3.63 -8.14 -23.85
CA GLY A 136 2.55 -7.19 -24.10
C GLY A 136 1.70 -7.53 -25.33
N ALA A 137 2.29 -8.04 -26.40
CA ALA A 137 1.54 -8.50 -27.58
C ALA A 137 0.68 -9.74 -27.27
N ARG A 138 1.17 -10.66 -26.44
CA ARG A 138 0.42 -11.85 -25.98
C ARG A 138 -0.75 -11.48 -25.08
N TYR A 139 -0.54 -10.60 -24.09
CA TYR A 139 -1.64 -10.05 -23.29
C TYR A 139 -2.64 -9.26 -24.14
N THR A 140 -2.19 -8.48 -25.12
CA THR A 140 -3.10 -7.73 -26.02
C THR A 140 -4.00 -8.66 -26.84
N ARG A 141 -3.54 -9.87 -27.20
CA ARG A 141 -4.41 -10.91 -27.79
C ARG A 141 -5.37 -11.51 -26.76
N LEU A 142 -4.85 -11.92 -25.59
CA LEU A 142 -5.64 -12.52 -24.51
C LEU A 142 -6.74 -11.57 -23.97
N TRP A 143 -6.53 -10.25 -24.09
CA TRP A 143 -7.48 -9.19 -23.81
C TRP A 143 -8.63 -9.04 -24.83
N ARG A 144 -8.44 -9.54 -26.06
CA ARG A 144 -9.37 -9.44 -27.19
C ARG A 144 -10.00 -10.79 -27.56
N ASP A 145 -9.70 -11.83 -26.79
CA ASP A 145 -10.20 -13.19 -27.02
C ASP A 145 -11.63 -13.33 -26.48
N GLU A 146 -12.60 -13.30 -27.39
CA GLU A 146 -14.05 -13.40 -27.15
C GLU A 146 -14.44 -14.54 -26.19
N ARG A 147 -13.66 -15.63 -26.13
CA ARG A 147 -13.91 -16.78 -25.25
C ARG A 147 -13.88 -16.44 -23.76
N TYR A 148 -13.30 -15.30 -23.38
CA TYR A 148 -13.20 -14.84 -22.00
C TYR A 148 -13.95 -13.53 -21.74
N LEU A 149 -14.60 -12.94 -22.75
CA LEU A 149 -15.35 -11.70 -22.59
C LEU A 149 -16.76 -11.98 -22.10
N TYR A 150 -17.27 -11.12 -21.22
CA TYR A 150 -18.68 -11.11 -20.86
C TYR A 150 -19.52 -10.48 -21.98
N ALA A 151 -20.78 -10.88 -22.08
CA ALA A 151 -21.78 -10.13 -22.83
C ALA A 151 -21.97 -8.74 -22.20
N ASP A 152 -22.30 -7.73 -23.00
CA ASP A 152 -22.44 -6.34 -22.53
C ASP A 152 -23.85 -6.00 -22.04
N ASP A 153 -24.56 -7.02 -21.56
CA ASP A 153 -25.95 -6.99 -21.09
C ASP A 153 -26.03 -7.33 -19.59
N ASP A 154 -27.24 -7.32 -19.03
CA ASP A 154 -27.43 -7.60 -17.60
C ASP A 154 -27.14 -9.06 -17.22
N ALA A 155 -27.20 -10.00 -18.17
CA ALA A 155 -26.82 -11.39 -17.93
C ALA A 155 -25.29 -11.53 -17.82
N GLY A 156 -24.53 -10.85 -18.68
CA GLY A 156 -23.07 -10.75 -18.60
C GLY A 156 -22.60 -10.03 -17.33
N ARG A 157 -23.25 -8.92 -16.96
CA ARG A 157 -23.01 -8.22 -15.69
C ARG A 157 -23.30 -9.11 -14.47
N ALA A 158 -24.45 -9.79 -14.44
CA ALA A 158 -24.81 -10.71 -13.38
C ALA A 158 -23.84 -11.92 -13.31
N ARG A 159 -23.41 -12.44 -14.46
CA ARG A 159 -22.45 -13.54 -14.54
C ARG A 159 -21.09 -13.16 -13.97
N ALA A 160 -20.57 -11.96 -14.27
CA ALA A 160 -19.33 -11.47 -13.67
C ALA A 160 -19.43 -11.35 -12.14
N VAL A 161 -20.56 -10.84 -11.61
CA VAL A 161 -20.82 -10.82 -10.16
C VAL A 161 -20.85 -12.23 -9.56
N ALA A 162 -21.44 -13.21 -10.26
CA ALA A 162 -21.46 -14.60 -9.82
C ALA A 162 -20.05 -15.23 -9.80
N ASP A 163 -19.25 -15.06 -10.86
CA ASP A 163 -17.87 -15.58 -10.95
C ASP A 163 -16.96 -14.96 -9.86
N MET A 164 -17.13 -13.67 -9.57
CA MET A 164 -16.40 -12.99 -8.50
C MET A 164 -16.79 -13.51 -7.10
N ASN A 165 -18.09 -13.72 -6.84
CA ASN A 165 -18.54 -14.31 -5.56
C ASN A 165 -18.13 -15.79 -5.44
N ALA A 166 -18.10 -16.56 -6.52
CA ALA A 166 -17.59 -17.93 -6.52
C ALA A 166 -16.09 -17.97 -6.17
N THR A 167 -15.30 -17.05 -6.73
CA THR A 167 -13.88 -16.89 -6.37
C THR A 167 -13.73 -16.51 -4.89
N LEU A 168 -14.58 -15.61 -4.38
CA LEU A 168 -14.56 -15.11 -3.01
C LEU A 168 -14.77 -16.20 -1.95
N VAL A 169 -15.53 -17.25 -2.25
CA VAL A 169 -15.64 -18.44 -1.37
C VAL A 169 -14.27 -19.07 -1.18
N GLY A 170 -13.57 -19.39 -2.27
CA GLY A 170 -12.23 -19.99 -2.22
C GLY A 170 -11.17 -19.08 -1.57
N MET A 171 -11.34 -17.76 -1.61
CA MET A 171 -10.48 -16.81 -0.88
C MET A 171 -10.77 -16.81 0.63
N ARG A 172 -12.06 -16.86 1.02
CA ARG A 172 -12.49 -16.92 2.43
C ARG A 172 -11.94 -18.17 3.13
N ASP A 173 -12.01 -19.32 2.46
CA ASP A 173 -11.54 -20.61 2.99
C ASP A 173 -10.02 -20.64 3.21
N ARG A 174 -9.27 -19.75 2.54
CA ARG A 174 -7.80 -19.63 2.67
C ARG A 174 -7.34 -18.73 3.80
N LEU A 175 -8.18 -17.82 4.32
CA LEU A 175 -7.78 -16.89 5.41
C LEU A 175 -7.08 -17.57 6.62
N PRO A 176 -7.48 -18.77 7.10
CA PRO A 176 -6.79 -19.45 8.21
C PRO A 176 -5.36 -19.94 7.90
N LEU A 177 -4.92 -19.91 6.64
CA LEU A 177 -3.54 -20.19 6.27
C LEU A 177 -2.63 -19.01 6.64
N ALA A 178 -3.09 -17.78 6.42
CA ALA A 178 -2.32 -16.54 6.54
C ALA A 178 -2.68 -15.63 7.73
N PHE A 179 -3.76 -15.86 8.48
CA PHE A 179 -4.15 -15.00 9.61
C PHE A 179 -4.54 -15.79 10.87
N ASP A 180 -3.91 -15.50 12.02
CA ASP A 180 -4.27 -16.10 13.32
C ASP A 180 -5.46 -15.35 13.97
N ARG A 181 -5.53 -14.02 13.80
CA ARG A 181 -6.50 -13.15 14.49
C ARG A 181 -7.03 -12.08 13.54
N LEU A 182 -8.23 -12.28 13.01
CA LEU A 182 -9.02 -11.25 12.31
C LEU A 182 -10.27 -10.93 13.12
N PRO A 183 -10.84 -9.72 13.01
CA PRO A 183 -12.21 -9.44 13.44
C PRO A 183 -13.17 -10.44 12.76
N PRO A 184 -14.11 -11.08 13.49
CA PRO A 184 -14.95 -12.14 12.93
C PRO A 184 -15.75 -11.74 11.68
N TRP A 185 -16.10 -10.46 11.58
CA TRP A 185 -16.84 -9.90 10.45
C TRP A 185 -16.00 -9.61 9.19
N CYS A 186 -14.67 -9.65 9.23
CA CYS A 186 -13.84 -9.40 8.03
C CYS A 186 -14.15 -10.38 6.89
N GLY A 187 -14.55 -11.63 7.21
CA GLY A 187 -15.00 -12.60 6.20
C GLY A 187 -16.42 -12.37 5.67
N ASN A 188 -17.23 -11.52 6.32
CA ASN A 188 -18.63 -11.26 6.00
C ASN A 188 -18.78 -10.22 4.88
N VAL A 189 -18.28 -10.57 3.68
CA VAL A 189 -18.29 -9.70 2.50
C VAL A 189 -18.80 -10.39 1.24
N SER A 190 -19.32 -9.61 0.30
CA SER A 190 -19.78 -10.07 -1.02
C SER A 190 -19.51 -9.05 -2.13
N VAL A 191 -19.67 -9.46 -3.39
CA VAL A 191 -19.61 -8.58 -4.56
C VAL A 191 -21.03 -8.32 -5.08
N ARG A 192 -21.34 -7.06 -5.43
CA ARG A 192 -22.57 -6.70 -6.18
C ARG A 192 -22.27 -5.63 -7.23
N SER A 193 -23.13 -5.50 -8.24
CA SER A 193 -23.09 -4.34 -9.14
C SER A 193 -23.58 -3.06 -8.44
N LEU A 194 -23.32 -1.92 -9.07
CA LEU A 194 -24.08 -0.68 -8.84
C LEU A 194 -25.58 -0.93 -9.10
N ASN A 195 -26.46 -0.30 -8.32
CA ASN A 195 -27.90 -0.28 -8.55
C ASN A 195 -28.34 0.96 -9.36
N ALA A 196 -29.61 1.02 -9.78
CA ALA A 196 -30.12 2.10 -10.63
C ALA A 196 -29.96 3.51 -10.04
N ALA A 197 -30.15 3.68 -8.72
CA ALA A 197 -29.96 4.98 -8.06
C ALA A 197 -28.48 5.36 -7.93
N GLU A 198 -27.59 4.39 -7.75
CA GLU A 198 -26.14 4.61 -7.74
C GLU A 198 -25.59 4.98 -9.12
N LEU A 199 -26.11 4.36 -10.19
CA LEU A 199 -25.83 4.70 -11.58
C LEU A 199 -26.37 6.09 -11.94
N ALA A 200 -27.60 6.41 -11.55
CA ALA A 200 -28.20 7.74 -11.77
C ALA A 200 -27.46 8.85 -11.00
N ALA A 201 -26.90 8.55 -9.83
CA ALA A 201 -26.01 9.43 -9.08
C ALA A 201 -24.57 9.48 -9.61
N GLY A 202 -24.27 8.87 -10.77
CA GLY A 202 -22.96 8.91 -11.42
C GLY A 202 -21.85 8.18 -10.67
N LYS A 203 -22.16 7.30 -9.71
CA LYS A 203 -21.14 6.63 -8.89
C LYS A 203 -20.26 5.70 -9.73
N ASN A 204 -18.97 5.67 -9.38
CA ASN A 204 -18.04 4.64 -9.80
C ASN A 204 -18.06 3.47 -8.80
N GLY A 205 -17.28 2.42 -9.06
CA GLY A 205 -17.15 1.29 -8.13
C GLY A 205 -16.53 1.72 -6.79
N TYR A 206 -17.01 1.13 -5.70
CA TYR A 206 -16.60 1.51 -4.34
C TYR A 206 -16.71 0.37 -3.32
N ARG A 207 -16.18 0.59 -2.11
CA ARG A 207 -16.10 -0.39 -1.02
C ARG A 207 -16.99 0.04 0.15
N ILE A 208 -17.71 -0.90 0.75
CA ILE A 208 -18.30 -0.79 2.09
C ILE A 208 -17.59 -1.83 2.96
N PRO A 209 -16.70 -1.44 3.89
CA PRO A 209 -16.06 -2.39 4.81
C PRO A 209 -17.10 -3.06 5.72
N PRO A 210 -16.94 -4.34 6.07
CA PRO A 210 -17.84 -5.01 7.02
C PRO A 210 -17.67 -4.46 8.44
N THR A 211 -18.75 -4.50 9.22
CA THR A 211 -18.77 -4.22 10.67
C THR A 211 -19.34 -5.43 11.42
N ALA A 212 -19.37 -5.37 12.76
CA ALA A 212 -20.01 -6.41 13.58
C ALA A 212 -21.50 -6.61 13.20
N ASP A 213 -22.19 -5.54 12.83
CA ASP A 213 -23.64 -5.52 12.59
C ASP A 213 -24.03 -5.55 11.10
N GLN A 214 -23.10 -5.30 10.17
CA GLN A 214 -23.39 -5.17 8.73
C GLN A 214 -22.37 -5.90 7.84
N PRO A 215 -22.83 -6.64 6.81
CA PRO A 215 -21.95 -7.24 5.81
C PRO A 215 -21.31 -6.16 4.93
N GLY A 216 -20.06 -6.40 4.54
CA GLY A 216 -19.33 -5.55 3.61
C GLY A 216 -19.60 -5.90 2.15
N PHE A 217 -19.35 -4.93 1.26
CA PHE A 217 -19.58 -5.06 -0.17
C PHE A 217 -18.44 -4.45 -0.97
N TYR A 218 -17.97 -5.17 -2.00
CA TYR A 218 -17.40 -4.50 -3.15
C TYR A 218 -18.53 -4.22 -4.16
N ILE A 219 -18.82 -2.94 -4.37
CA ILE A 219 -19.78 -2.48 -5.35
C ILE A 219 -19.00 -2.26 -6.64
N VAL A 220 -19.02 -3.26 -7.51
CA VAL A 220 -18.27 -3.21 -8.77
C VAL A 220 -19.04 -2.42 -9.82
N ASP A 221 -18.38 -1.43 -10.41
CA ASP A 221 -18.85 -0.77 -11.63
C ASP A 221 -18.64 -1.73 -12.81
N LEU A 222 -19.72 -2.04 -13.53
CA LEU A 222 -19.74 -2.99 -14.65
C LEU A 222 -20.28 -2.36 -15.95
N ARG A 223 -20.21 -1.03 -16.09
CA ARG A 223 -20.70 -0.31 -17.28
C ARG A 223 -20.01 -0.73 -18.59
N GLU A 224 -18.79 -1.25 -18.49
CA GLU A 224 -17.92 -1.64 -19.61
C GLU A 224 -17.40 -3.09 -19.38
N ILE A 225 -18.30 -3.99 -18.96
CA ILE A 225 -17.94 -5.36 -18.51
C ILE A 225 -17.37 -6.23 -19.63
N ARG A 226 -17.81 -6.01 -20.87
CA ARG A 226 -17.21 -6.65 -22.05
C ARG A 226 -15.72 -6.33 -22.21
N ARG A 227 -15.24 -5.22 -21.62
CA ARG A 227 -13.83 -4.83 -21.54
C ARG A 227 -13.19 -5.20 -20.19
N ARG A 228 -13.61 -6.32 -19.59
CA ARG A 228 -12.95 -6.99 -18.44
C ARG A 228 -13.07 -8.52 -18.55
N PRO A 229 -12.11 -9.20 -19.21
CA PRO A 229 -12.12 -10.65 -19.35
C PRO A 229 -12.18 -11.37 -18.00
N SER A 230 -12.88 -12.51 -17.96
CA SER A 230 -13.05 -13.34 -16.76
C SER A 230 -11.72 -13.72 -16.09
N TRP A 231 -10.67 -13.98 -16.87
CA TRP A 231 -9.33 -14.31 -16.38
C TRP A 231 -8.67 -13.20 -15.54
N THR A 232 -9.11 -11.95 -15.66
CA THR A 232 -8.60 -10.82 -14.86
C THR A 232 -9.23 -10.73 -13.47
N LEU A 233 -10.46 -11.25 -13.28
CA LEU A 233 -11.27 -10.99 -12.09
C LEU A 233 -10.76 -11.65 -10.79
N PRO A 234 -10.12 -12.83 -10.80
CA PRO A 234 -9.67 -13.46 -9.54
C PRO A 234 -8.67 -12.63 -8.72
N SER A 235 -7.74 -11.91 -9.37
CA SER A 235 -6.83 -11.00 -8.66
C SER A 235 -7.57 -9.74 -8.16
N VAL A 236 -8.59 -9.28 -8.89
CA VAL A 236 -9.46 -8.18 -8.42
C VAL A 236 -10.21 -8.60 -7.15
N VAL A 237 -10.69 -9.85 -7.07
CA VAL A 237 -11.33 -10.37 -5.83
C VAL A 237 -10.34 -10.44 -4.66
N ALA A 238 -9.08 -10.84 -4.91
CA ALA A 238 -8.04 -10.85 -3.89
C ALA A 238 -7.70 -9.43 -3.38
N HIS A 239 -7.59 -8.47 -4.31
CA HIS A 239 -7.28 -7.06 -4.03
C HIS A 239 -8.43 -6.34 -3.30
N GLU A 240 -9.62 -6.35 -3.90
CA GLU A 240 -10.80 -5.58 -3.46
C GLU A 240 -11.47 -6.17 -2.22
N LEU A 241 -11.35 -7.49 -2.01
CA LEU A 241 -12.01 -8.19 -0.91
C LEU A 241 -11.00 -8.92 0.00
N LEU A 242 -10.78 -10.22 -0.25
CA LEU A 242 -10.09 -11.13 0.67
C LEU A 242 -8.88 -11.75 -0.04
N PRO A 243 -7.64 -11.63 0.49
CA PRO A 243 -7.24 -11.06 1.77
C PRO A 243 -6.89 -9.55 1.75
N GLY A 244 -7.28 -8.81 0.71
CA GLY A 244 -6.94 -7.39 0.52
C GLY A 244 -7.77 -6.40 1.36
N HIS A 245 -8.40 -5.43 0.68
CA HIS A 245 -9.01 -4.26 1.32
C HIS A 245 -10.06 -4.58 2.39
N MET A 246 -10.84 -5.66 2.26
CA MET A 246 -11.87 -6.01 3.26
C MET A 246 -11.31 -6.68 4.52
N VAL A 247 -10.05 -7.11 4.50
CA VAL A 247 -9.31 -7.49 5.72
C VAL A 247 -8.63 -6.26 6.34
N GLN A 248 -8.01 -5.42 5.50
CA GLN A 248 -7.18 -4.31 5.97
C GLN A 248 -8.00 -3.13 6.52
N LEU A 249 -9.07 -2.73 5.84
CA LEU A 249 -9.84 -1.53 6.21
C LEU A 249 -10.57 -1.67 7.56
N PRO A 250 -11.22 -2.79 7.91
CA PRO A 250 -11.80 -2.95 9.25
C PRO A 250 -10.73 -3.01 10.36
N CYS A 251 -9.57 -3.63 10.10
CA CYS A 251 -8.46 -3.65 11.06
C CYS A 251 -7.90 -2.22 11.27
N ALA A 252 -7.75 -1.43 10.20
CA ALA A 252 -7.32 -0.05 10.27
C ALA A 252 -8.34 0.85 11.00
N ALA A 253 -9.65 0.61 10.84
CA ALA A 253 -10.69 1.33 11.57
C ALA A 253 -10.67 1.00 13.08
N LEU A 254 -10.49 -0.28 13.46
CA LEU A 254 -10.35 -0.70 14.86
C LEU A 254 -9.08 -0.15 15.54
N ALA A 255 -8.02 0.10 14.77
CA ALA A 255 -6.76 0.63 15.30
C ALA A 255 -6.78 2.14 15.61
N ASP A 256 -7.83 2.86 15.18
CA ASP A 256 -7.99 4.32 15.34
C ASP A 256 -6.67 5.12 15.15
N PRO A 257 -6.04 5.07 13.96
CA PRO A 257 -4.82 5.83 13.69
C PRO A 257 -5.13 7.33 13.57
N HIS A 258 -4.33 8.17 14.23
CA HIS A 258 -4.52 9.62 14.19
C HIS A 258 -4.47 10.17 12.75
N PRO A 259 -5.25 11.19 12.35
CA PRO A 259 -5.22 11.75 10.98
C PRO A 259 -3.83 12.14 10.45
N LEU A 260 -2.89 12.57 11.31
CA LEU A 260 -1.49 12.77 10.91
C LEU A 260 -0.79 11.48 10.49
N ARG A 261 -1.02 10.36 11.18
CA ARG A 261 -0.52 9.04 10.75
C ARG A 261 -1.12 8.66 9.39
N GLN A 262 -2.45 8.79 9.25
CA GLN A 262 -3.14 8.51 7.99
C GLN A 262 -2.55 9.31 6.81
N ARG A 263 -2.27 10.62 7.00
CA ARG A 263 -1.59 11.50 6.02
C ARG A 263 -0.23 10.99 5.55
N TYR A 264 0.50 10.23 6.37
CA TYR A 264 1.83 9.67 6.06
C TYR A 264 1.83 8.15 5.84
N THR A 265 0.67 7.50 5.83
CA THR A 265 0.48 6.07 5.52
C THR A 265 -0.64 5.85 4.49
N ILE A 266 -1.07 6.89 3.77
CA ILE A 266 -2.23 6.87 2.87
C ILE A 266 -2.12 5.84 1.73
N ASN A 267 -0.89 5.50 1.33
CA ASN A 267 -0.61 4.50 0.29
C ASN A 267 -0.52 3.06 0.83
N TYR A 268 -0.55 2.87 2.16
CA TYR A 268 -0.41 1.55 2.78
C TYR A 268 -1.53 0.55 2.41
N PRO A 269 -2.83 0.94 2.37
CA PRO A 269 -3.90 0.01 1.99
C PRO A 269 -3.73 -0.55 0.58
N GLU A 270 -3.27 0.26 -0.37
CA GLU A 270 -3.00 -0.19 -1.75
C GLU A 270 -1.78 -1.13 -1.81
N GLY A 271 -0.69 -0.80 -1.10
CA GLY A 271 0.46 -1.70 -0.95
C GLY A 271 0.10 -3.04 -0.30
N TRP A 272 -0.78 -3.04 0.71
CA TRP A 272 -1.36 -4.25 1.30
C TRP A 272 -2.18 -5.04 0.29
N ALA A 273 -3.07 -4.39 -0.46
CA ALA A 273 -3.96 -5.09 -1.37
C ALA A 273 -3.22 -5.72 -2.58
N ILE A 274 -2.12 -5.11 -3.04
CA ILE A 274 -1.22 -5.73 -4.02
C ILE A 274 -0.45 -6.91 -3.40
N TYR A 275 -0.03 -6.80 -2.13
CA TYR A 275 0.55 -7.93 -1.40
C TYR A 275 -0.46 -9.09 -1.24
N ALA A 276 -1.72 -8.78 -0.94
CA ALA A 276 -2.80 -9.76 -0.81
C ALA A 276 -3.06 -10.55 -2.10
N GLU A 277 -2.87 -9.96 -3.28
CA GLU A 277 -2.89 -10.68 -4.55
C GLU A 277 -1.76 -11.71 -4.67
N GLN A 278 -0.53 -11.35 -4.26
CA GLN A 278 0.61 -12.27 -4.24
C GLN A 278 0.40 -13.39 -3.20
N LEU A 279 -0.16 -13.05 -2.04
CA LEU A 279 -0.51 -14.00 -0.99
C LEU A 279 -1.53 -15.04 -1.48
N ALA A 280 -2.62 -14.59 -2.10
CA ALA A 280 -3.62 -15.48 -2.69
C ALA A 280 -3.03 -16.42 -3.77
N ASN A 281 -2.07 -15.93 -4.57
CA ASN A 281 -1.35 -16.77 -5.53
C ASN A 281 -0.48 -17.84 -4.82
N ALA A 282 0.23 -17.47 -3.75
CA ALA A 282 1.04 -18.39 -2.94
C ALA A 282 0.19 -19.46 -2.22
N GLU A 283 -1.05 -19.12 -1.84
CA GLU A 283 -2.08 -20.04 -1.32
C GLU A 283 -2.79 -20.82 -2.44
N GLY A 284 -2.30 -20.75 -3.68
CA GLY A 284 -2.81 -21.52 -4.81
C GLY A 284 -4.23 -21.14 -5.25
N ALA A 285 -4.69 -19.91 -4.99
CA ALA A 285 -6.02 -19.46 -5.43
C ALA A 285 -6.15 -19.40 -6.96
N PHE A 286 -5.05 -19.21 -7.68
CA PHE A 286 -5.02 -19.15 -9.15
C PHE A 286 -4.46 -20.42 -9.81
N ALA A 287 -3.99 -21.40 -9.03
CA ALA A 287 -3.23 -22.55 -9.53
C ALA A 287 -4.04 -23.51 -10.43
N ALA A 288 -5.38 -23.47 -10.34
CA ALA A 288 -6.28 -24.31 -11.14
C ALA A 288 -6.37 -23.87 -12.62
N ASP A 289 -6.10 -22.59 -12.94
CA ASP A 289 -6.11 -22.09 -14.31
C ASP A 289 -4.91 -21.15 -14.58
N PRO A 290 -3.97 -21.50 -15.48
CA PRO A 290 -2.86 -20.61 -15.84
C PRO A 290 -3.29 -19.24 -16.37
N ARG A 291 -4.53 -19.08 -16.88
CA ARG A 291 -5.10 -17.79 -17.28
C ARG A 291 -5.43 -16.91 -16.07
N ALA A 292 -5.88 -17.49 -14.95
CA ALA A 292 -6.11 -16.74 -13.71
C ALA A 292 -4.77 -16.25 -13.12
N GLU A 293 -3.71 -17.07 -13.20
CA GLU A 293 -2.37 -16.64 -12.82
C GLU A 293 -1.82 -15.57 -13.77
N LEU A 294 -2.06 -15.67 -15.08
CA LEU A 294 -1.78 -14.56 -16.02
C LEU A 294 -2.59 -13.29 -15.70
N GLY A 295 -3.82 -13.41 -15.20
CA GLY A 295 -4.60 -12.29 -14.65
C GLY A 295 -3.86 -11.61 -13.50
N HIS A 296 -3.46 -12.39 -12.50
CA HIS A 296 -2.66 -11.91 -11.38
C HIS A 296 -1.33 -11.26 -11.83
N LEU A 297 -0.61 -11.87 -12.78
CA LEU A 297 0.67 -11.36 -13.28
C LEU A 297 0.51 -10.09 -14.10
N HIS A 298 -0.51 -9.99 -14.97
CA HIS A 298 -0.89 -8.75 -15.64
C HIS A 298 -1.16 -7.65 -14.61
N TRP A 299 -1.92 -7.96 -13.57
CA TRP A 299 -2.20 -7.03 -12.48
C TRP A 299 -0.96 -6.62 -11.68
N LEU A 300 0.04 -7.48 -11.47
CA LEU A 300 1.31 -7.05 -10.86
C LEU A 300 2.16 -6.21 -11.84
N LEU A 301 2.23 -6.60 -13.11
CA LEU A 301 2.92 -5.85 -14.18
C LEU A 301 2.34 -4.43 -14.32
N PHE A 302 1.04 -4.25 -14.12
CA PHE A 302 0.37 -2.94 -14.10
C PHE A 302 0.94 -2.03 -13.02
N ARG A 303 1.15 -2.51 -11.78
CA ARG A 303 1.69 -1.66 -10.69
C ARG A 303 3.18 -1.43 -10.83
N VAL A 304 3.97 -2.46 -11.20
CA VAL A 304 5.41 -2.30 -11.45
C VAL A 304 5.67 -1.37 -12.63
N GLY A 305 4.91 -1.52 -13.73
CA GLY A 305 5.01 -0.66 -14.89
C GLY A 305 4.71 0.80 -14.56
N ARG A 306 3.62 1.07 -13.83
CA ARG A 306 3.27 2.44 -13.39
C ARG A 306 4.30 3.02 -12.43
N ALA A 307 4.86 2.21 -11.52
CA ALA A 307 5.94 2.62 -10.64
C ALA A 307 7.23 2.99 -11.40
N LEU A 308 7.61 2.22 -12.41
CA LEU A 308 8.73 2.52 -13.30
C LEU A 308 8.47 3.75 -14.18
N CYS A 309 7.23 3.96 -14.64
CA CYS A 309 6.85 5.18 -15.35
C CYS A 309 6.87 6.40 -14.44
N ASP A 310 6.40 6.30 -13.19
CA ASP A 310 6.44 7.41 -12.22
C ASP A 310 7.87 7.88 -11.95
N ILE A 311 8.79 6.92 -11.69
CA ILE A 311 10.22 7.23 -11.58
C ILE A 311 10.75 7.77 -12.91
N GLY A 312 10.42 7.14 -14.04
CA GLY A 312 10.89 7.55 -15.37
C GLY A 312 10.51 8.99 -15.74
N LEU A 313 9.29 9.43 -15.41
CA LEU A 313 8.81 10.79 -15.64
C LEU A 313 9.55 11.81 -14.76
N HIS A 314 9.75 11.53 -13.47
CA HIS A 314 10.25 12.51 -12.49
C HIS A 314 11.77 12.48 -12.24
N LYS A 315 12.45 11.37 -12.58
CA LYS A 315 13.90 11.15 -12.39
C LYS A 315 14.66 11.05 -13.70
N ASP A 316 14.10 10.37 -14.71
CA ASP A 316 14.79 10.13 -15.99
C ASP A 316 14.33 11.06 -17.13
N GLY A 317 13.32 11.92 -16.89
CA GLY A 317 12.80 12.85 -17.89
C GLY A 317 12.13 12.18 -19.09
N TRP A 318 11.54 10.99 -18.91
CA TRP A 318 10.79 10.32 -19.97
C TRP A 318 9.60 11.18 -20.42
N SER A 319 9.26 11.13 -21.71
CA SER A 319 7.99 11.69 -22.18
C SER A 319 6.81 10.76 -21.86
N ILE A 320 5.58 11.28 -21.92
CA ILE A 320 4.36 10.49 -21.72
C ILE A 320 4.28 9.36 -22.75
N GLU A 321 4.67 9.63 -24.00
CA GLU A 321 4.69 8.66 -25.11
C GLU A 321 5.73 7.57 -24.86
N ALA A 322 6.91 7.92 -24.36
CA ALA A 322 7.96 6.96 -24.00
C ALA A 322 7.53 6.06 -22.82
N ALA A 323 6.85 6.62 -21.82
CA ALA A 323 6.25 5.87 -20.72
C ALA A 323 5.13 4.93 -21.22
N ARG A 324 4.22 5.44 -22.07
CA ARG A 324 3.13 4.67 -22.70
C ARG A 324 3.65 3.48 -23.50
N ALA A 325 4.66 3.70 -24.34
CA ALA A 325 5.26 2.65 -25.15
C ALA A 325 5.86 1.51 -24.30
N LYS A 326 6.47 1.83 -23.16
CA LYS A 326 6.98 0.85 -22.20
C LYS A 326 5.85 0.04 -21.55
N LEU A 327 4.77 0.69 -21.09
CA LEU A 327 3.60 -0.01 -20.55
C LEU A 327 3.01 -1.00 -21.58
N VAL A 328 2.81 -0.56 -22.83
CA VAL A 328 2.31 -1.43 -23.92
C VAL A 328 3.25 -2.62 -24.15
N ALA A 329 4.57 -2.44 -24.11
CA ALA A 329 5.54 -3.53 -24.29
C ALA A 329 5.55 -4.54 -23.12
N TRP A 330 5.32 -4.07 -21.88
CA TRP A 330 5.40 -4.90 -20.67
C TRP A 330 4.13 -5.69 -20.37
N GLN A 331 2.94 -5.08 -20.52
CA GLN A 331 1.65 -5.69 -20.15
C GLN A 331 0.61 -5.70 -21.27
N GLY A 332 0.89 -5.04 -22.40
CA GLY A 332 -0.09 -4.86 -23.48
C GLY A 332 -0.94 -3.61 -23.28
N GLU A 333 -1.88 -3.38 -24.19
CA GLU A 333 -2.86 -2.30 -24.05
C GLU A 333 -4.19 -2.88 -23.52
N PRO A 334 -4.54 -2.68 -22.24
CA PRO A 334 -5.75 -3.23 -21.64
C PRO A 334 -6.98 -2.56 -22.24
N ALA A 335 -8.06 -3.31 -22.46
CA ALA A 335 -9.18 -2.82 -23.25
C ALA A 335 -9.91 -1.61 -22.63
N TYR A 336 -9.83 -1.40 -21.30
CA TYR A 336 -10.50 -0.30 -20.60
C TYR A 336 -9.82 0.13 -19.30
N PHE A 337 -9.41 -0.82 -18.47
CA PHE A 337 -9.08 -0.52 -17.08
C PHE A 337 -7.80 0.31 -16.97
N ALA A 338 -7.94 1.53 -16.42
CA ALA A 338 -6.88 2.52 -16.28
C ALA A 338 -6.10 2.77 -17.59
N LEU A 339 -6.80 3.36 -18.57
CA LEU A 339 -6.22 3.94 -19.79
C LEU A 339 -4.92 4.68 -19.48
N PHE A 340 -3.84 4.34 -20.19
CA PHE A 340 -2.49 4.83 -19.86
C PHE A 340 -2.37 6.35 -19.96
N ASP A 341 -3.05 6.97 -20.93
CA ASP A 341 -2.93 8.40 -21.22
C ASP A 341 -3.37 9.30 -20.04
N PRO A 342 -4.60 9.17 -19.47
CA PRO A 342 -4.98 9.93 -18.28
C PRO A 342 -4.23 9.52 -17.01
N ASP A 343 -3.76 8.27 -16.89
CA ASP A 343 -3.05 7.83 -15.68
C ASP A 343 -1.58 8.28 -15.64
N LEU A 344 -0.89 8.31 -16.79
CA LEU A 344 0.43 8.93 -16.95
C LEU A 344 0.34 10.46 -16.80
N ALA A 345 -0.69 11.09 -17.37
CA ALA A 345 -0.97 12.52 -17.18
C ALA A 345 -1.31 12.88 -15.72
N ARG A 346 -1.72 11.89 -14.91
CA ARG A 346 -1.86 12.01 -13.45
C ARG A 346 -0.52 11.77 -12.73
N SER A 347 0.23 10.73 -13.08
CA SER A 347 1.57 10.46 -12.51
C SER A 347 2.50 11.66 -12.66
N ALA A 348 2.49 12.34 -13.81
CA ALA A 348 3.25 13.58 -14.05
C ALA A 348 2.89 14.75 -13.11
N LYS A 349 1.73 14.69 -12.42
CA LYS A 349 1.25 15.69 -11.44
C LYS A 349 1.35 15.20 -9.99
N GLU A 350 1.32 13.89 -9.78
CA GLU A 350 1.28 13.20 -8.49
C GLU A 350 2.57 12.37 -8.27
N PRO A 351 3.76 13.02 -8.17
CA PRO A 351 5.05 12.33 -8.04
C PRO A 351 5.10 11.37 -6.85
N ALA A 352 5.75 10.23 -7.07
CA ALA A 352 5.88 9.10 -6.16
C ALA A 352 4.57 8.37 -5.84
N GLY A 353 3.43 8.75 -6.45
CA GLY A 353 2.14 8.09 -6.26
C GLY A 353 2.21 6.61 -6.58
N TRP A 354 2.46 6.24 -7.83
CA TRP A 354 2.47 4.83 -8.24
C TRP A 354 3.72 4.09 -7.81
N ALA A 355 4.85 4.80 -7.69
CA ALA A 355 6.07 4.25 -7.12
C ALA A 355 5.83 3.75 -5.68
N SER A 356 5.10 4.52 -4.86
CA SER A 356 4.84 4.14 -3.47
C SER A 356 4.00 2.86 -3.33
N HIS A 357 3.01 2.66 -4.20
CA HIS A 357 2.11 1.50 -4.14
C HIS A 357 2.89 0.20 -4.35
N ALA A 358 3.75 0.17 -5.37
CA ALA A 358 4.61 -0.98 -5.64
C ALA A 358 5.69 -1.15 -4.57
N LEU A 359 6.33 -0.08 -4.10
CA LEU A 359 7.41 -0.18 -3.11
C LEU A 359 6.91 -0.59 -1.72
N ILE A 360 5.70 -0.20 -1.29
CA ILE A 360 5.10 -0.69 -0.04
C ILE A 360 4.76 -2.18 -0.17
N TRP A 361 4.16 -2.61 -1.28
CA TRP A 361 3.95 -4.04 -1.55
C TRP A 361 5.25 -4.84 -1.46
N LEU A 362 6.31 -4.37 -2.13
CA LEU A 362 7.61 -5.05 -2.13
C LEU A 362 8.27 -5.02 -0.75
N ALA A 363 8.09 -3.94 0.04
CA ALA A 363 8.55 -3.92 1.43
C ALA A 363 7.83 -4.94 2.33
N ILE A 364 6.55 -5.24 2.08
CA ILE A 364 5.84 -6.35 2.75
C ILE A 364 6.37 -7.70 2.21
N ALA A 365 6.48 -7.86 0.90
CA ALA A 365 6.92 -9.12 0.28
C ALA A 365 8.37 -9.51 0.67
N ASP A 366 9.29 -8.55 0.75
CA ASP A 366 10.72 -8.80 1.03
C ASP A 366 10.98 -9.15 2.50
N HIS A 367 10.10 -8.76 3.44
CA HIS A 367 10.16 -9.14 4.86
C HIS A 367 9.30 -10.36 5.21
N ALA A 368 8.46 -10.86 4.30
CA ALA A 368 7.58 -11.99 4.57
C ALA A 368 8.38 -13.31 4.80
N PRO A 369 8.00 -14.14 5.78
CA PRO A 369 8.73 -15.37 6.10
C PRO A 369 8.58 -16.40 4.98
N LYS A 370 9.72 -16.93 4.50
CA LYS A 370 9.79 -17.82 3.33
C LYS A 370 9.31 -19.27 3.57
N SER A 371 8.95 -19.63 4.80
CA SER A 371 8.47 -20.97 5.13
C SER A 371 7.58 -21.00 6.39
N GLY A 372 6.61 -21.91 6.39
CA GLY A 372 5.74 -22.23 7.53
C GLY A 372 4.54 -21.28 7.70
N PRO A 373 3.29 -21.76 7.52
CA PRO A 373 2.08 -20.93 7.74
C PRO A 373 2.06 -20.22 9.10
N ALA A 374 2.46 -20.91 10.18
CA ALA A 374 2.51 -20.31 11.52
C ALA A 374 3.49 -19.12 11.65
N ALA A 375 4.53 -19.02 10.80
CA ALA A 375 5.36 -17.82 10.74
C ALA A 375 4.64 -16.69 10.01
N LEU A 376 3.98 -17.00 8.89
CA LEU A 376 3.22 -16.06 8.08
C LEU A 376 2.04 -15.42 8.85
N ARG A 377 1.32 -16.20 9.67
CA ARG A 377 0.23 -15.68 10.51
C ARG A 377 0.70 -14.73 11.62
N ARG A 378 1.87 -15.02 12.22
CA ARG A 378 2.54 -14.09 13.15
C ARG A 378 3.01 -12.83 12.43
N TYR A 379 3.53 -12.95 11.20
CA TYR A 379 3.99 -11.83 10.39
C TYR A 379 2.85 -10.86 10.01
N HIS A 380 1.69 -11.36 9.58
CA HIS A 380 0.57 -10.48 9.20
C HIS A 380 -0.14 -9.80 10.36
N THR A 381 -0.19 -10.44 11.53
CA THR A 381 -0.93 -9.90 12.70
C THR A 381 -0.56 -8.44 13.02
N PRO A 382 0.71 -8.07 13.27
CA PRO A 382 1.10 -6.69 13.57
C PRO A 382 1.09 -5.75 12.35
N LEU A 383 0.90 -6.25 11.13
CA LEU A 383 0.66 -5.42 9.94
C LEU A 383 -0.80 -4.96 9.83
N LEU A 384 -1.72 -5.71 10.44
CA LEU A 384 -3.16 -5.42 10.44
C LEU A 384 -3.61 -4.72 11.73
N VAL A 385 -3.37 -5.32 12.91
CA VAL A 385 -4.05 -4.91 14.16
C VAL A 385 -3.62 -3.55 14.71
N ASP A 386 -2.42 -3.10 14.36
CA ASP A 386 -1.90 -1.78 14.74
C ASP A 386 -2.37 -0.66 13.79
N GLY A 387 -3.03 -0.99 12.67
CA GLY A 387 -3.37 -0.05 11.60
C GLY A 387 -2.22 0.22 10.61
N PRO A 388 -2.43 1.12 9.63
CA PRO A 388 -1.54 1.31 8.47
C PRO A 388 -0.14 1.82 8.85
N LEU A 389 0.88 1.42 8.08
CA LEU A 389 2.29 1.58 8.45
C LEU A 389 3.12 2.31 7.37
N ARG A 390 4.24 2.88 7.81
CA ARG A 390 5.36 3.29 6.98
C ARG A 390 6.33 2.11 6.78
N THR A 391 7.11 2.07 5.71
CA THR A 391 7.92 0.88 5.35
C THR A 391 9.04 0.57 6.36
N GLU A 392 9.59 1.57 7.05
CA GLU A 392 10.54 1.38 8.15
C GLU A 392 9.88 0.80 9.43
N GLN A 393 8.55 0.95 9.56
CA GLN A 393 7.75 0.34 10.61
C GLN A 393 7.36 -1.12 10.29
N ILE A 394 7.53 -1.57 9.04
CA ILE A 394 7.41 -2.99 8.66
C ILE A 394 8.67 -3.73 9.10
N ALA A 395 9.85 -3.21 8.73
CA ALA A 395 11.16 -3.80 9.03
C ALA A 395 11.46 -3.94 10.55
N THR A 396 10.74 -3.22 11.41
CA THR A 396 10.92 -3.20 12.87
C THR A 396 9.86 -3.98 13.65
N LYS A 397 9.02 -4.78 12.97
CA LYS A 397 7.90 -5.55 13.57
C LYS A 397 8.06 -7.08 13.49
N VAL A 398 9.18 -7.57 12.97
CA VAL A 398 9.34 -8.93 12.40
C VAL A 398 10.52 -9.65 13.03
#